data_AF-A0A0G4ENJ2-F1
#
_entry.id   AF-A0A0G4ENJ2-F1
#
_cell.length_a   1.000
_cell.length_b   1.000
_cell.length_c   1.000
_cell.angle_alpha   90.00
_cell.angle_beta   90.00
_cell.angle_gamma   90.00
#
_symmetry.space_group_name_H-M   'P 1'
#
loop_
_entity.id
_entity.type
_entity.pdbx_description
1 polymer ?
#
loop_
_entity_poly.entity_id
_entity_poly.type
_entity_poly.pdbx_seq_one_letter_code
_entity_poly.pdbx_strand_id
1 'polypeptide(L)'
;MDVLLLIRRDTRVSYLLRVLYVIEEGGRWDRCVSLIHCLKNCRELPSLPIIITPDDLRQVGSRAVFDTRPEAVRQYSLFSYRIFDAYAGLVRANGQDHVGPSWLTHPLTYVTIDLTDPDPPTKCGKYVYCSFTDIIVFLTDKHLTDGIHFRLRPHHTHPSQLLTPRPTEYQLTRDVMRHARGQWKGCRKVVYWWVDGASMRWHGTIFILCGDKAADDFLVRVDARLRICTTELPVAWKRRPDERYPQTAALVRQKVAA
;
A
#
# COMPACT_ATOMS: atom_id res chain seq x y z
N MET A 1 -38.92 16.33 23.35
CA MET A 1 -37.87 15.47 23.93
C MET A 1 -38.16 14.06 23.45
N ASP A 2 -37.80 13.78 22.19
CA ASP A 2 -37.91 12.48 21.53
C ASP A 2 -37.20 12.62 20.17
N VAL A 3 -36.62 11.53 19.65
CA VAL A 3 -35.79 11.39 18.41
C VAL A 3 -34.29 11.13 18.66
N LEU A 4 -33.71 11.50 19.80
CA LEU A 4 -32.24 11.37 20.02
C LEU A 4 -31.76 10.12 20.80
N LEU A 5 -32.61 9.12 21.03
CA LEU A 5 -32.23 7.89 21.77
C LEU A 5 -32.29 6.59 20.95
N LEU A 6 -32.18 6.66 19.62
CA LEU A 6 -31.95 5.48 18.76
C LEU A 6 -30.47 5.26 18.39
N ILE A 7 -29.56 5.90 19.12
CA ILE A 7 -28.13 5.62 19.05
C ILE A 7 -27.82 4.48 20.03
N ARG A 8 -27.98 3.20 19.63
CA ARG A 8 -27.15 2.09 20.19
C ARG A 8 -27.35 0.66 19.68
N ARG A 9 -28.21 0.39 18.70
CA ARG A 9 -28.21 -0.91 18.01
C ARG A 9 -28.20 -0.66 16.51
N ASP A 10 -27.06 -0.92 15.87
CA ASP A 10 -27.02 -1.08 14.41
C ASP A 10 -27.99 -2.24 14.11
N THR A 11 -29.20 -1.91 13.66
CA THR A 11 -30.16 -2.95 13.27
C THR A 11 -29.60 -3.66 12.05
N ARG A 12 -29.99 -4.91 11.82
CA ARG A 12 -29.59 -5.64 10.60
C ARG A 12 -29.88 -4.83 9.34
N VAL A 13 -31.01 -4.12 9.31
CA VAL A 13 -31.39 -3.23 8.20
C VAL A 13 -30.42 -2.05 8.07
N SER A 14 -30.10 -1.35 9.17
CA SER A 14 -29.13 -0.25 9.18
C SER A 14 -27.75 -0.68 8.69
N TYR A 15 -27.27 -1.84 9.15
CA TYR A 15 -26.02 -2.42 8.68
C TYR A 15 -26.06 -2.69 7.16
N LEU A 16 -27.11 -3.38 6.66
CA LEU A 16 -27.22 -3.71 5.24
C LEU A 16 -27.32 -2.47 4.36
N LEU A 17 -28.06 -1.44 4.78
CA LEU A 17 -28.16 -0.17 4.05
C LEU A 17 -26.81 0.54 3.98
N ARG A 18 -26.02 0.50 5.06
CA ARG A 18 -24.66 1.09 5.07
C ARG A 18 -23.69 0.29 4.20
N VAL A 19 -23.79 -1.04 4.19
CA VAL A 19 -23.01 -1.89 3.26
C VAL A 19 -23.38 -1.59 1.81
N LEU A 20 -24.67 -1.53 1.49
CA LEU A 20 -25.15 -1.21 0.15
C LEU A 20 -24.62 0.15 -0.30
N TYR A 21 -24.72 1.16 0.56
CA TYR A 21 -24.19 2.50 0.29
C TYR A 21 -22.69 2.49 -0.02
N VAL A 22 -21.91 1.74 0.76
CA VAL A 22 -20.46 1.61 0.53
C VAL A 22 -20.16 0.91 -0.80
N ILE A 23 -20.97 -0.05 -1.21
CA ILE A 23 -20.81 -0.73 -2.50
C ILE A 23 -21.12 0.22 -3.66
N GLU A 24 -22.20 1.00 -3.55
CA GLU A 24 -22.65 1.95 -4.57
C GLU A 24 -21.73 3.16 -4.69
N GLU A 25 -21.36 3.76 -3.56
CA GLU A 25 -20.63 5.04 -3.49
C GLU A 25 -19.13 4.89 -3.19
N GLY A 26 -18.67 3.65 -3.01
CA GLY A 26 -17.26 3.34 -2.78
C GLY A 26 -16.39 3.52 -4.01
N GLY A 27 -16.98 3.55 -5.22
CA GLY A 27 -16.25 3.72 -6.47
C GLY A 27 -15.56 2.45 -6.96
N ARG A 28 -14.49 2.61 -7.76
CA ARG A 28 -13.80 1.48 -8.41
C ARG A 28 -12.78 0.82 -7.50
N TRP A 29 -13.01 -0.45 -7.17
CA TRP A 29 -12.20 -1.20 -6.21
C TRP A 29 -10.87 -1.76 -6.76
N ASP A 30 -10.63 -1.72 -8.07
CA ASP A 30 -9.48 -2.38 -8.73
C ASP A 30 -8.12 -2.09 -8.05
N ARG A 31 -7.86 -0.81 -7.75
CA ARG A 31 -6.62 -0.38 -7.09
C ARG A 31 -6.55 -0.81 -5.62
N CYS A 32 -7.68 -0.74 -4.93
CA CYS A 32 -7.76 -1.13 -3.53
C CYS A 32 -7.61 -2.64 -3.37
N VAL A 33 -8.19 -3.45 -4.28
CA VAL A 33 -7.94 -4.89 -4.37
C VAL A 33 -6.45 -5.18 -4.53
N SER A 34 -5.77 -4.47 -5.43
CA SER A 34 -4.32 -4.63 -5.61
C SER A 34 -3.53 -4.28 -4.34
N LEU A 35 -3.93 -3.21 -3.64
CA LEU A 35 -3.36 -2.83 -2.35
C LEU A 35 -3.63 -3.88 -1.25
N ILE A 36 -4.84 -4.43 -1.18
CA ILE A 36 -5.22 -5.48 -0.23
C ILE A 36 -4.34 -6.72 -0.42
N HIS A 37 -4.11 -7.14 -1.67
CA HIS A 37 -3.19 -8.25 -1.95
C HIS A 37 -1.76 -7.92 -1.53
N CYS A 38 -1.29 -6.70 -1.83
CA CYS A 38 0.03 -6.25 -1.39
C CYS A 38 0.16 -6.33 0.13
N LEU A 39 -0.79 -5.76 0.89
CA LEU A 39 -0.80 -5.77 2.35
C LEU A 39 -0.90 -7.19 2.93
N LYS A 40 -1.73 -8.06 2.34
CA LYS A 40 -1.82 -9.49 2.71
C LYS A 40 -0.48 -10.21 2.48
N ASN A 41 0.20 -9.96 1.36
CA ASN A 41 1.49 -10.58 1.06
C ASN A 41 2.66 -9.93 1.83
N CYS A 42 2.48 -8.72 2.38
CA CYS A 42 3.29 -8.14 3.46
C CYS A 42 2.95 -8.72 4.85
N ARG A 43 1.89 -9.54 4.96
CA ARG A 43 1.27 -10.04 6.21
C ARG A 43 0.85 -8.93 7.20
N GLU A 44 0.50 -7.78 6.64
CA GLU A 44 -0.09 -6.65 7.37
C GLU A 44 -1.60 -6.81 7.56
N LEU A 45 -2.24 -7.69 6.78
CA LEU A 45 -3.63 -8.07 6.92
C LEU A 45 -3.77 -9.51 7.43
N PRO A 46 -4.77 -9.80 8.29
CA PRO A 46 -4.93 -11.11 8.93
C PRO A 46 -5.19 -12.26 7.95
N SER A 47 -6.09 -12.09 6.98
CA SER A 47 -6.34 -13.05 5.88
C SER A 47 -7.39 -12.47 4.91
N LEU A 48 -7.50 -13.07 3.72
CA LEU A 48 -8.57 -12.80 2.76
C LEU A 48 -9.51 -14.02 2.69
N PRO A 49 -10.83 -13.83 2.43
CA PRO A 49 -11.51 -12.56 2.13
C PRO A 49 -11.73 -11.67 3.36
N ILE A 50 -11.82 -10.35 3.16
CA ILE A 50 -12.21 -9.40 4.21
C ILE A 50 -13.74 -9.38 4.31
N ILE A 51 -14.28 -9.91 5.41
CA ILE A 51 -15.71 -9.84 5.71
C ILE A 51 -15.99 -8.48 6.37
N ILE A 52 -16.80 -7.63 5.72
CA ILE A 52 -17.21 -6.32 6.27
C ILE A 52 -18.21 -6.55 7.40
N THR A 53 -17.88 -6.08 8.59
CA THR A 53 -18.67 -6.14 9.82
C THR A 53 -19.24 -4.76 10.16
N PRO A 54 -20.21 -4.67 11.10
CA PRO A 54 -20.66 -3.38 11.61
C PRO A 54 -19.53 -2.51 12.18
N ASP A 55 -18.48 -3.12 12.75
CA ASP A 55 -17.33 -2.39 13.26
C ASP A 55 -16.58 -1.63 12.18
N ASP A 56 -16.34 -2.25 11.02
CA ASP A 56 -15.70 -1.59 9.88
C ASP A 56 -16.45 -0.32 9.48
N LEU A 57 -17.77 -0.45 9.36
CA LEU A 57 -18.62 0.68 8.98
C LEU A 57 -18.58 1.77 10.05
N ARG A 58 -18.54 1.42 11.34
CA ARG A 58 -18.38 2.41 12.41
C ARG A 58 -17.06 3.17 12.29
N GLN A 59 -15.97 2.50 11.92
CA GLN A 59 -14.66 3.14 11.74
C GLN A 59 -14.61 4.11 10.56
N VAL A 60 -15.36 3.85 9.49
CA VAL A 60 -15.47 4.76 8.34
C VAL A 60 -15.98 6.15 8.75
N GLY A 61 -16.92 6.18 9.71
CA GLY A 61 -17.56 7.39 10.21
C GLY A 61 -18.95 7.63 9.62
N SER A 62 -19.37 8.89 9.58
CA SER A 62 -20.66 9.30 9.04
C SER A 62 -20.65 9.31 7.50
N ARG A 63 -21.85 9.27 6.91
CA ARG A 63 -22.03 9.41 5.45
C ARG A 63 -21.35 10.68 4.91
N ALA A 64 -21.54 11.82 5.58
CA ALA A 64 -20.89 13.07 5.19
C ALA A 64 -19.35 12.97 5.18
N VAL A 65 -18.76 12.29 6.16
CA VAL A 65 -17.30 12.07 6.18
C VAL A 65 -16.86 11.20 4.99
N PHE A 66 -17.59 10.11 4.73
CA PHE A 66 -17.33 9.23 3.60
C PHE A 66 -17.38 9.98 2.25
N ASP A 67 -18.43 10.77 2.03
CA ASP A 67 -18.65 11.47 0.76
C ASP A 67 -17.58 12.54 0.48
N THR A 68 -16.97 13.12 1.52
CA THR A 68 -15.88 14.10 1.35
C THR A 68 -14.53 13.48 0.94
N ARG A 69 -14.38 12.16 1.06
CA ARG A 69 -13.13 11.45 0.75
C ARG A 69 -13.07 11.07 -0.74
N PRO A 70 -11.86 11.03 -1.35
CA PRO A 70 -11.66 10.35 -2.62
C PRO A 70 -11.99 8.85 -2.54
N GLU A 71 -12.33 8.22 -3.67
CA GLU A 71 -12.75 6.81 -3.74
C GLU A 71 -11.74 5.86 -3.07
N ALA A 72 -10.45 5.98 -3.39
CA ALA A 72 -9.42 5.13 -2.79
C ALA A 72 -9.36 5.25 -1.26
N VAL A 73 -9.62 6.44 -0.71
CA VAL A 73 -9.63 6.69 0.74
C VAL A 73 -10.90 6.15 1.37
N ARG A 74 -12.06 6.31 0.70
CA ARG A 74 -13.33 5.68 1.10
C ARG A 74 -13.17 4.17 1.26
N GLN A 75 -12.65 3.52 0.22
CA GLN A 75 -12.42 2.07 0.19
C GLN A 75 -11.43 1.63 1.28
N TYR A 76 -10.29 2.32 1.38
CA TYR A 76 -9.27 1.99 2.37
C TYR A 76 -9.76 2.16 3.81
N SER A 77 -10.58 3.18 4.08
CA SER A 77 -11.11 3.46 5.42
C SER A 77 -11.93 2.32 6.02
N LEU A 78 -12.43 1.40 5.20
CA LEU A 78 -13.19 0.24 5.65
C LEU A 78 -12.34 -0.81 6.36
N PHE A 79 -11.07 -0.95 5.99
CA PHE A 79 -10.21 -2.01 6.54
C PHE A 79 -8.88 -1.48 7.09
N SER A 80 -8.61 -0.18 7.00
CA SER A 80 -7.37 0.43 7.48
C SER A 80 -7.09 0.14 8.95
N TYR A 81 -8.14 0.03 9.77
CA TYR A 81 -8.02 -0.27 11.20
C TYR A 81 -7.65 -1.74 11.49
N ARG A 82 -7.81 -2.63 10.51
CA ARG A 82 -7.46 -4.06 10.61
C ARG A 82 -6.00 -4.33 10.29
N ILE A 83 -5.30 -3.34 9.76
CA ILE A 83 -3.88 -3.45 9.50
C ILE A 83 -3.21 -3.57 10.87
N PHE A 84 -2.43 -4.65 11.05
CA PHE A 84 -1.77 -4.92 12.33
C PHE A 84 -0.87 -3.76 12.78
N ASP A 85 -0.44 -2.96 11.81
CA ASP A 85 0.48 -1.87 11.96
C ASP A 85 -0.20 -0.48 11.94
N ALA A 86 0.01 0.29 13.01
CA ALA A 86 -0.44 1.67 13.12
C ALA A 86 0.25 2.60 12.10
N TYR A 87 1.33 2.18 11.43
CA TYR A 87 2.04 3.02 10.45
C TYR A 87 1.30 3.18 9.12
N ALA A 88 0.30 2.35 8.84
CA ALA A 88 -0.56 2.51 7.66
C ALA A 88 -2.03 2.79 8.03
N GLY A 89 -2.37 2.83 9.32
CA GLY A 89 -3.72 3.11 9.80
C GLY A 89 -4.19 4.50 9.38
N LEU A 90 -5.39 4.58 8.80
CA LEU A 90 -6.08 5.83 8.51
C LEU A 90 -6.86 6.28 9.75
N VAL A 91 -6.61 7.49 10.22
CA VAL A 91 -7.32 8.11 11.35
C VAL A 91 -7.81 9.49 10.92
N ARG A 92 -8.96 9.92 11.44
CA ARG A 92 -9.47 11.29 11.24
C ARG A 92 -9.36 12.08 12.54
N ALA A 93 -8.69 13.23 12.49
CA ALA A 93 -8.53 14.15 13.61
C ALA A 93 -8.78 15.58 13.12
N ASN A 94 -9.52 16.38 13.89
CA ASN A 94 -9.86 17.77 13.54
C ASN A 94 -10.44 17.95 12.13
N GLY A 95 -11.24 16.98 11.67
CA GLY A 95 -11.86 17.00 10.34
C GLY A 95 -10.92 16.63 9.18
N GLN A 96 -9.65 16.32 9.45
CA GLN A 96 -8.64 15.95 8.46
C GLN A 96 -8.23 14.49 8.61
N ASP A 97 -7.87 13.86 7.49
CA ASP A 97 -7.41 12.47 7.46
C ASP A 97 -5.88 12.42 7.65
N HIS A 98 -5.40 11.42 8.37
CA HIS A 98 -4.00 11.20 8.71
C HIS A 98 -3.65 9.72 8.50
N VAL A 99 -2.42 9.43 8.08
CA VAL A 99 -1.87 8.07 7.98
C VAL A 99 -0.48 8.00 8.56
N GLY A 100 -0.17 6.95 9.31
CA GLY A 100 1.10 6.81 10.00
C GLY A 100 1.00 6.89 11.52
N PRO A 101 2.13 6.66 12.22
CA PRO A 101 2.15 6.71 13.67
C PRO A 101 1.82 8.13 14.17
N SER A 102 1.03 8.18 15.25
CA SER A 102 0.41 9.37 15.85
C SER A 102 1.35 10.56 16.16
N TRP A 103 2.67 10.37 16.12
CA TRP A 103 3.68 11.36 16.53
C TRP A 103 4.30 12.11 15.33
N LEU A 104 3.93 11.78 14.09
CA LEU A 104 4.51 12.33 12.85
C LEU A 104 3.46 12.79 11.82
N THR A 105 2.17 12.64 12.12
CA THR A 105 1.10 12.67 11.14
C THR A 105 0.69 14.09 10.77
N HIS A 106 1.36 14.63 9.75
CA HIS A 106 0.82 15.76 9.02
C HIS A 106 -0.52 15.36 8.38
N PRO A 107 -1.51 16.26 8.33
CA PRO A 107 -2.77 15.96 7.66
C PRO A 107 -2.54 15.66 6.18
N LEU A 108 -3.29 14.71 5.66
CA LEU A 108 -3.31 14.40 4.25
C LEU A 108 -3.95 15.56 3.47
N THR A 109 -3.29 15.92 2.39
CA THR A 109 -3.86 16.82 1.38
C THR A 109 -4.01 16.03 0.09
N TYR A 110 -5.25 15.87 -0.36
CA TYR A 110 -5.58 15.25 -1.63
C TYR A 110 -5.48 16.30 -2.73
N VAL A 111 -4.48 16.16 -3.60
CA VAL A 111 -4.21 17.09 -4.69
C VAL A 111 -4.96 16.57 -5.92
N THR A 112 -6.17 17.05 -6.13
CA THR A 112 -6.94 16.79 -7.35
C THR A 112 -6.50 17.75 -8.46
N ILE A 113 -5.47 17.35 -9.21
CA ILE A 113 -5.14 17.99 -10.50
C ILE A 113 -6.22 17.65 -11.53
N ASP A 114 -6.82 16.47 -11.39
CA ASP A 114 -7.98 15.99 -12.13
C ASP A 114 -9.04 15.54 -11.12
N LEU A 115 -10.24 16.13 -11.21
CA LEU A 115 -11.36 15.84 -10.31
C LEU A 115 -11.94 14.43 -10.51
N THR A 116 -11.49 13.71 -11.55
CA THR A 116 -11.94 12.35 -11.87
C THR A 116 -10.96 11.27 -11.42
N ASP A 117 -9.78 11.61 -10.88
CA ASP A 117 -8.83 10.59 -10.41
C ASP A 117 -9.36 9.94 -9.12
N PRO A 118 -9.75 8.64 -9.14
CA PRO A 118 -10.31 7.97 -7.97
C PRO A 118 -9.26 7.77 -6.86
N ASP A 119 -7.98 7.90 -7.20
CA ASP A 119 -6.83 7.71 -6.29
C ASP A 119 -5.85 8.88 -6.45
N PRO A 120 -6.24 10.09 -5.99
CA PRO A 120 -5.56 11.33 -6.33
C PRO A 120 -4.15 11.41 -5.72
N PRO A 121 -3.23 12.15 -6.35
CA PRO A 121 -1.95 12.50 -5.75
C PRO A 121 -2.14 13.02 -4.33
N THR A 122 -1.35 12.49 -3.39
CA THR A 122 -1.56 12.73 -1.97
C THR A 122 -0.30 13.34 -1.39
N LYS A 123 -0.44 14.41 -0.61
CA LYS A 123 0.66 15.03 0.13
C LYS A 123 0.53 14.72 1.61
N CYS A 124 1.65 14.36 2.24
CA CYS A 124 1.78 14.18 3.68
C CYS A 124 3.08 14.86 4.13
N GLY A 125 2.95 15.99 4.82
CA GLY A 125 4.09 16.82 5.23
C GLY A 125 4.91 17.30 4.03
N LYS A 126 6.21 16.97 4.00
CA LYS A 126 7.11 17.29 2.88
C LYS A 126 7.09 16.27 1.75
N TYR A 127 6.31 15.19 1.86
CA TYR A 127 6.25 14.16 0.83
C TYR A 127 5.00 14.29 -0.03
N VAL A 128 5.17 14.16 -1.34
CA VAL A 128 4.08 14.03 -2.31
C VAL A 128 4.17 12.65 -2.93
N TYR A 129 3.03 12.00 -3.11
CA TYR A 129 2.90 10.66 -3.66
C TYR A 129 2.04 10.72 -4.92
N CYS A 130 2.32 9.84 -5.87
CA CYS A 130 1.54 9.73 -7.12
C CYS A 130 0.05 9.48 -6.87
N SER A 131 -0.30 8.85 -5.75
CA SER A 131 -1.65 8.48 -5.38
C SER A 131 -1.77 8.25 -3.88
N PHE A 132 -2.98 8.12 -3.35
CA PHE A 132 -3.21 7.76 -1.95
C PHE A 132 -2.75 6.32 -1.68
N THR A 133 -3.05 5.37 -2.57
CA THR A 133 -2.60 3.99 -2.34
C THR A 133 -1.07 3.86 -2.37
N ASP A 134 -0.35 4.76 -3.06
CA ASP A 134 1.11 4.79 -3.08
C ASP A 134 1.74 5.24 -1.76
N ILE A 135 1.11 6.17 -1.02
CA ILE A 135 1.58 6.49 0.35
C ILE A 135 1.43 5.28 1.26
N ILE A 136 0.35 4.50 1.13
CA ILE A 136 0.17 3.29 1.94
C ILE A 136 1.27 2.27 1.65
N VAL A 137 1.53 1.97 0.37
CA VAL A 137 2.61 1.04 0.00
C VAL A 137 3.96 1.53 0.52
N PHE A 138 4.25 2.83 0.41
CA PHE A 138 5.49 3.41 0.94
C PHE A 138 5.60 3.28 2.46
N LEU A 139 4.54 3.54 3.22
CA LEU A 139 4.54 3.45 4.68
C LEU A 139 4.72 2.00 5.14
N THR A 140 3.99 1.07 4.53
CA THR A 140 4.20 -0.37 4.74
C THR A 140 5.64 -0.77 4.41
N ASP A 141 6.20 -0.23 3.33
CA ASP A 141 7.56 -0.56 2.94
C ASP A 141 8.62 -0.06 3.94
N LYS A 142 8.51 1.20 4.35
CA LYS A 142 9.34 1.81 5.39
C LYS A 142 9.38 0.93 6.63
N HIS A 143 8.22 0.48 7.07
CA HIS A 143 8.11 -0.38 8.24
C HIS A 143 8.78 -1.75 8.04
N LEU A 144 8.62 -2.39 6.86
CA LEU A 144 9.34 -3.62 6.52
C LEU A 144 10.86 -3.43 6.60
N THR A 145 11.38 -2.28 6.16
CA THR A 145 12.83 -2.00 6.17
C THR A 145 13.40 -1.64 7.54
N ASP A 146 12.60 -1.02 8.41
CA ASP A 146 13.08 -0.56 9.71
C ASP A 146 13.23 -1.73 10.71
N GLY A 147 12.78 -2.94 10.34
CA GLY A 147 13.04 -4.18 11.09
C GLY A 147 12.30 -4.28 12.43
N ILE A 148 11.40 -3.33 12.70
CA ILE A 148 10.65 -3.23 13.96
C ILE A 148 9.65 -4.40 14.10
N HIS A 149 9.23 -5.02 12.99
CA HIS A 149 8.32 -6.17 12.99
C HIS A 149 9.04 -7.52 12.96
N PHE A 150 9.24 -8.11 14.15
CA PHE A 150 9.88 -9.42 14.32
C PHE A 150 9.17 -10.58 13.60
N ARG A 151 7.88 -10.43 13.24
CA ARG A 151 7.03 -11.48 12.67
C ARG A 151 7.22 -11.70 11.17
N LEU A 152 7.67 -10.68 10.43
CA LEU A 152 7.70 -10.71 8.98
C LEU A 152 9.04 -11.21 8.43
N ARG A 153 10.15 -10.94 9.15
CA ARG A 153 11.54 -11.20 8.73
C ARG A 153 11.73 -11.20 7.21
N PRO A 154 11.30 -10.12 6.51
CA PRO A 154 11.48 -10.04 5.07
C PRO A 154 12.96 -10.18 4.74
N HIS A 155 13.26 -10.87 3.64
CA HIS A 155 14.64 -11.00 3.21
C HIS A 155 15.01 -9.82 2.32
N HIS A 156 16.01 -9.07 2.74
CA HIS A 156 16.61 -8.00 1.96
C HIS A 156 17.87 -8.49 1.28
N THR A 157 17.98 -8.23 -0.02
CA THR A 157 19.14 -8.61 -0.83
C THR A 157 19.33 -7.63 -1.99
N HIS A 158 20.36 -7.86 -2.79
CA HIS A 158 20.61 -7.15 -4.03
C HIS A 158 20.71 -8.19 -5.17
N PRO A 159 20.33 -7.88 -6.43
CA PRO A 159 20.43 -8.83 -7.53
C PRO A 159 21.80 -9.51 -7.66
N SER A 160 22.90 -8.77 -7.44
CA SER A 160 24.28 -9.31 -7.47
C SER A 160 24.63 -10.26 -6.32
N GLN A 161 23.81 -10.29 -5.27
CA GLN A 161 23.93 -11.22 -4.13
C GLN A 161 22.91 -12.35 -4.24
N LEU A 162 21.76 -12.10 -4.87
CA LEU A 162 20.72 -13.08 -5.07
C LEU A 162 21.06 -14.07 -6.20
N LEU A 163 21.53 -13.57 -7.33
CA LEU A 163 21.64 -14.36 -8.57
C LEU A 163 23.05 -14.94 -8.78
N THR A 164 23.07 -16.21 -9.20
CA THR A 164 24.26 -16.90 -9.70
C THR A 164 24.03 -17.35 -11.17
N PRO A 165 24.91 -17.01 -12.13
CA PRO A 165 25.99 -16.04 -12.01
C PRO A 165 25.45 -14.62 -11.74
N ARG A 166 26.34 -13.71 -11.31
CA ARG A 166 25.96 -12.32 -11.04
C ARG A 166 25.52 -11.63 -12.33
N PRO A 167 24.48 -10.77 -12.29
CA PRO A 167 24.10 -9.97 -13.45
C PRO A 167 25.23 -9.03 -13.86
N THR A 168 25.50 -8.97 -15.16
CA THR A 168 26.37 -7.95 -15.76
C THR A 168 25.59 -6.70 -16.16
N GLU A 169 24.29 -6.85 -16.44
CA GLU A 169 23.41 -5.77 -16.87
C GLU A 169 22.07 -5.77 -16.12
N TYR A 170 21.43 -4.61 -16.09
CA TYR A 170 20.14 -4.39 -15.45
C TYR A 170 19.15 -3.78 -16.43
N GLN A 171 17.99 -4.41 -16.57
CA GLN A 171 16.87 -3.88 -17.34
C GLN A 171 16.16 -2.74 -16.59
N LEU A 172 16.17 -2.78 -15.24
CA LEU A 172 15.61 -1.72 -14.41
C LEU A 172 16.63 -0.59 -14.21
N THR A 173 16.76 0.28 -15.23
CA THR A 173 17.70 1.41 -15.21
C THR A 173 17.16 2.60 -14.42
N ARG A 174 18.04 3.55 -14.06
CA ARG A 174 17.63 4.81 -13.40
C ARG A 174 16.62 5.60 -14.21
N ASP A 175 16.67 5.55 -15.54
CA ASP A 175 15.74 6.29 -16.40
C ASP A 175 14.33 5.69 -16.34
N VAL A 176 14.23 4.36 -16.34
CA VAL A 176 12.97 3.65 -16.08
C VAL A 176 12.42 4.02 -14.70
N MET A 177 13.28 4.10 -13.68
CA MET A 177 12.89 4.51 -12.33
C MET A 177 12.40 5.96 -12.26
N ARG A 178 12.97 6.88 -13.04
CA ARG A 178 12.62 8.32 -13.02
C ARG A 178 11.30 8.69 -13.70
N HIS A 179 10.73 7.82 -14.54
CA HIS A 179 9.48 8.14 -15.24
C HIS A 179 8.29 8.37 -14.28
N ALA A 180 7.56 9.48 -14.42
CA ALA A 180 6.71 10.02 -13.35
C ALA A 180 5.38 9.29 -12.99
N ARG A 181 4.92 8.27 -13.73
CA ARG A 181 3.72 7.47 -13.39
C ARG A 181 3.67 6.19 -14.23
N GLY A 182 2.88 5.21 -13.79
CA GLY A 182 2.45 4.08 -14.63
C GLY A 182 2.87 2.71 -14.11
N GLN A 183 2.92 1.75 -15.01
CA GLN A 183 3.41 0.41 -14.76
C GLN A 183 4.68 0.17 -15.57
N TRP A 184 5.52 -0.74 -15.12
CA TRP A 184 6.67 -1.20 -15.90
C TRP A 184 6.61 -2.71 -16.05
N LYS A 185 6.49 -3.19 -17.29
CA LYS A 185 6.30 -4.62 -17.59
C LYS A 185 5.17 -5.26 -16.76
N GLY A 186 4.07 -4.52 -16.57
CA GLY A 186 2.92 -4.94 -15.77
C GLY A 186 3.17 -4.99 -14.26
N CYS A 187 4.30 -4.45 -13.78
CA CYS A 187 4.59 -4.24 -12.36
C CYS A 187 4.07 -2.87 -11.93
N ARG A 188 3.45 -2.80 -10.75
CA ARG A 188 3.05 -1.54 -10.14
C ARG A 188 4.29 -0.72 -9.78
N LYS A 189 4.25 0.57 -10.10
CA LYS A 189 5.28 1.56 -9.75
C LYS A 189 4.71 2.56 -8.75
N VAL A 190 5.39 2.70 -7.63
CA VAL A 190 5.11 3.66 -6.56
C VAL A 190 6.18 4.74 -6.64
N VAL A 191 5.79 6.01 -6.81
CA VAL A 191 6.71 7.14 -6.88
C VAL A 191 6.34 8.18 -5.84
N TYR A 192 7.37 8.76 -5.22
CA TYR A 192 7.20 9.85 -4.28
C TYR A 192 8.33 10.87 -4.39
N TRP A 193 7.97 12.11 -4.06
CA TRP A 193 8.84 13.27 -4.14
C TRP A 193 8.91 13.94 -2.78
N TRP A 194 10.03 14.59 -2.54
CA TRP A 194 10.20 15.47 -1.40
C TRP A 194 10.11 16.92 -1.88
N VAL A 195 9.30 17.71 -1.20
CA VAL A 195 9.02 19.12 -1.52
C VAL A 195 9.53 19.99 -0.39
N ASP A 196 10.32 21.00 -0.77
CA ASP A 196 10.87 22.00 0.16
C ASP A 196 10.77 23.39 -0.46
N GLY A 197 9.86 24.18 0.09
CA GLY A 197 9.42 25.43 -0.54
C GLY A 197 8.90 25.17 -1.96
N ALA A 198 9.47 25.89 -2.93
CA ALA A 198 9.15 25.73 -4.35
C ALA A 198 9.96 24.61 -5.05
N SER A 199 10.91 23.98 -4.36
CA SER A 199 11.74 22.92 -4.94
C SER A 199 11.10 21.56 -4.77
N MET A 200 10.86 20.87 -5.90
CA MET A 200 10.44 19.47 -5.93
C MET A 200 11.61 18.57 -6.30
N ARG A 201 12.02 17.69 -5.38
CA ARG A 201 13.11 16.73 -5.59
C ARG A 201 12.55 15.32 -5.65
N TRP A 202 12.83 14.61 -6.73
CA TRP A 202 12.55 13.17 -6.79
C TRP A 202 13.31 12.47 -5.67
N HIS A 203 12.59 11.69 -4.86
CA HIS A 203 13.18 11.07 -3.68
C HIS A 203 13.32 9.56 -3.85
N GLY A 204 12.32 8.89 -4.42
CA GLY A 204 12.40 7.44 -4.56
C GLY A 204 11.32 6.82 -5.41
N THR A 205 11.49 5.54 -5.65
CA THR A 205 10.56 4.69 -6.39
C THR A 205 10.63 3.28 -5.84
N ILE A 206 9.46 2.64 -5.76
CA ILE A 206 9.32 1.22 -5.39
C ILE A 206 8.57 0.53 -6.53
N PHE A 207 9.10 -0.59 -7.02
CA PHE A 207 8.41 -1.47 -7.96
C PHE A 207 7.91 -2.70 -7.22
N ILE A 208 6.61 -2.98 -7.31
CA ILE A 208 6.04 -4.24 -6.86
C ILE A 208 6.09 -5.21 -8.04
N LEU A 209 7.02 -6.17 -7.97
CA LEU A 209 7.25 -7.14 -9.05
C LEU A 209 6.25 -8.29 -9.01
N CYS A 210 5.83 -8.65 -7.79
CA CYS A 210 4.89 -9.69 -7.40
C CYS A 210 4.31 -9.32 -6.02
N GLY A 211 3.05 -9.66 -5.78
CA GLY A 211 2.39 -9.57 -4.48
C GLY A 211 1.14 -8.71 -4.47
N ASP A 212 0.84 -7.97 -5.55
CA ASP A 212 -0.34 -7.11 -5.66
C ASP A 212 -1.50 -7.75 -6.45
N LYS A 213 -1.39 -9.05 -6.79
CA LYS A 213 -2.45 -9.78 -7.50
C LYS A 213 -2.99 -10.93 -6.67
N ALA A 214 -4.20 -11.38 -7.01
CA ALA A 214 -4.88 -12.46 -6.30
C ALA A 214 -4.15 -13.81 -6.36
N ALA A 215 -3.44 -14.07 -7.47
CA ALA A 215 -2.66 -15.29 -7.66
C ALA A 215 -1.32 -15.28 -6.90
N ASP A 216 -0.91 -14.13 -6.37
CA ASP A 216 0.38 -13.99 -5.71
C ASP A 216 0.27 -14.42 -4.23
N ASP A 217 1.19 -15.28 -3.81
CA ASP A 217 1.31 -15.86 -2.46
C ASP A 217 2.44 -15.23 -1.62
N PHE A 218 3.30 -14.42 -2.24
CA PHE A 218 4.37 -13.66 -1.60
C PHE A 218 4.55 -12.30 -2.28
N LEU A 219 5.31 -11.43 -1.63
CA LEU A 219 5.69 -10.12 -2.13
C LEU A 219 7.12 -10.17 -2.64
N VAL A 220 7.37 -9.55 -3.80
CA VAL A 220 8.70 -9.12 -4.22
C VAL A 220 8.63 -7.68 -4.66
N ARG A 221 9.50 -6.85 -4.10
CA ARG A 221 9.65 -5.47 -4.54
C ARG A 221 11.10 -5.05 -4.69
N VAL A 222 11.32 -4.00 -5.47
CA VAL A 222 12.64 -3.41 -5.71
C VAL A 222 12.58 -1.91 -5.51
N ASP A 223 13.50 -1.36 -4.75
CA ASP A 223 13.62 0.10 -4.55
C ASP A 223 14.55 0.77 -5.57
N ALA A 224 14.65 2.09 -5.49
CA ALA A 224 15.51 2.91 -6.35
C ALA A 224 17.02 2.60 -6.25
N ARG A 225 17.45 1.81 -5.27
CA ARG A 225 18.83 1.35 -5.07
C ARG A 225 19.00 -0.12 -5.49
N LEU A 226 18.02 -0.68 -6.22
CA LEU A 226 17.96 -2.09 -6.60
C LEU A 226 17.93 -3.04 -5.41
N ARG A 227 17.59 -2.57 -4.21
CA ARG A 227 17.42 -3.46 -3.06
C ARG A 227 16.12 -4.23 -3.24
N ILE A 228 16.23 -5.55 -3.24
CA ILE A 228 15.12 -6.47 -3.26
C ILE A 228 14.65 -6.69 -1.83
N CYS A 229 13.33 -6.68 -1.64
CA CYS A 229 12.67 -7.21 -0.46
C CYS A 229 11.74 -8.32 -0.91
N THR A 230 11.81 -9.49 -0.25
CA THR A 230 10.92 -10.62 -0.51
C THR A 230 10.33 -11.18 0.78
N THR A 231 9.07 -11.62 0.69
CA THR A 231 8.38 -12.40 1.73
C THR A 231 8.26 -13.89 1.39
N GLU A 232 8.91 -14.33 0.30
CA GLU A 232 9.06 -15.74 -0.04
C GLU A 232 9.65 -16.51 1.14
N LEU A 233 9.04 -17.66 1.48
CA LEU A 233 9.56 -18.51 2.54
C LEU A 233 10.88 -19.14 2.08
N PRO A 234 11.95 -19.08 2.91
CA PRO A 234 13.22 -19.65 2.52
C PRO A 234 13.13 -21.17 2.40
N VAL A 235 13.65 -21.74 1.32
CA VAL A 235 13.77 -23.19 1.16
C VAL A 235 14.77 -23.73 2.19
N ALA A 236 14.34 -24.73 2.97
CA ALA A 236 15.15 -25.32 4.02
C ALA A 236 16.46 -25.92 3.46
N TRP A 237 17.53 -25.82 4.23
CA TRP A 237 18.85 -26.41 3.93
C TRP A 237 19.58 -25.87 2.70
N LYS A 238 19.02 -24.87 2.01
CA LYS A 238 19.69 -24.16 0.92
C LYS A 238 20.55 -23.02 1.44
N ARG A 239 21.82 -23.03 1.05
CA ARG A 239 22.81 -22.00 1.44
C ARG A 239 22.91 -20.88 0.42
N ARG A 240 22.74 -21.18 -0.87
CA ARG A 240 22.83 -20.18 -1.94
C ARG A 240 21.56 -19.31 -1.95
N PRO A 241 21.68 -17.98 -2.08
CA PRO A 241 20.52 -17.09 -2.06
C PRO A 241 19.45 -17.41 -3.11
N ASP A 242 19.82 -17.73 -4.35
CA ASP A 242 18.89 -18.10 -5.41
C ASP A 242 18.25 -19.47 -5.21
N GLU A 243 18.92 -20.40 -4.55
CA GLU A 243 18.31 -21.67 -4.15
C GLU A 243 17.39 -21.52 -2.93
N ARG A 244 17.67 -20.53 -2.08
CA ARG A 244 16.89 -20.25 -0.88
C ARG A 244 15.60 -19.49 -1.20
N TYR A 245 15.63 -18.63 -2.22
CA TYR A 245 14.48 -17.85 -2.69
C TYR A 245 14.31 -18.01 -4.22
N PRO A 246 13.99 -19.23 -4.69
CA PRO A 246 13.98 -19.55 -6.12
C PRO A 246 12.95 -18.75 -6.92
N GLN A 247 11.77 -18.47 -6.36
CA GLN A 247 10.74 -17.72 -7.08
C GLN A 247 11.14 -16.25 -7.21
N THR A 248 11.68 -15.65 -6.15
CA THR A 248 12.25 -14.30 -6.17
C THR A 248 13.39 -14.21 -7.16
N ALA A 249 14.31 -15.18 -7.17
CA ALA A 249 15.43 -15.20 -8.10
C ALA A 249 14.98 -15.31 -9.56
N ALA A 250 14.01 -16.17 -9.86
CA ALA A 250 13.43 -16.28 -11.20
C ALA A 250 12.79 -14.97 -11.66
N LEU A 251 12.01 -14.32 -10.80
CA LEU A 251 11.35 -13.06 -11.10
C LEU A 251 12.36 -11.91 -11.33
N VAL A 252 13.40 -11.85 -10.50
CA VAL A 252 14.47 -10.84 -10.62
C VAL A 252 15.28 -11.07 -11.90
N ARG A 253 15.59 -12.32 -12.26
CA ARG A 253 16.22 -12.65 -13.56
C ARG A 253 15.35 -12.23 -14.74
N GLN A 254 14.05 -12.46 -14.66
CA GLN A 254 13.14 -12.14 -15.77
C GLN A 254 12.95 -10.64 -15.97
N LYS A 255 12.79 -9.90 -14.86
CA LYS A 255 12.34 -8.51 -14.91
C LYS A 255 13.48 -7.52 -14.70
N VAL A 256 14.38 -7.76 -13.74
CA VAL A 256 15.32 -6.74 -13.23
C VAL A 256 16.70 -6.87 -13.86
N ALA A 257 17.21 -8.09 -13.96
CA ALA A 257 18.52 -8.41 -14.55
C ALA A 257 18.37 -8.88 -16.01
N ALA A 258 19.44 -8.76 -16.80
CA ALA A 258 19.58 -9.41 -18.10
C ALA A 258 20.76 -10.39 -18.04
#